data_AF-A0A8T2P351-F1
#
_entry.id   AF-A0A8T2P351-F1
#
_cell.length_a   1.000
_cell.length_b   1.000
_cell.length_c   1.000
_cell.angle_alpha   90.00
_cell.angle_beta   90.00
_cell.angle_gamma   90.00
#
_symmetry.space_group_name_H-M   'P 1'
#
loop_
_entity.id
_entity.type
_entity.pdbx_description
1 polymer ?
#
loop_
_entity_poly.entity_id
_entity_poly.type
_entity_poly.pdbx_seq_one_letter_code
_entity_poly.pdbx_strand_id
1 'polypeptide(L)'
;MTEIQAEEGGGSLPAAFLSRFPALIKVQVSGKVTGPCVAKSMMGCLLDSLKTTGSSGAFCVVRQSNVRMLDLYRELGRFEEVKVEGVQKEFLVMGRTL
;
A
#
# COMPACT_ATOMS: atom_id res chain seq x y z
N MET A 1 22.12 -8.35 -0.18
CA MET A 1 21.28 -7.33 -0.85
C MET A 1 20.04 -8.08 -1.31
N THR A 2 19.03 -8.15 -0.46
CA THR A 2 17.83 -8.97 -0.70
C THR A 2 16.87 -8.17 -1.58
N GLU A 3 16.73 -8.57 -2.83
CA GLU A 3 15.62 -8.15 -3.69
C GLU A 3 14.32 -8.62 -3.04
N ILE A 4 13.53 -7.67 -2.55
CA ILE A 4 12.17 -7.94 -2.11
C ILE A 4 11.31 -7.91 -3.37
N GLN A 5 11.08 -9.08 -3.96
CA GLN A 5 10.10 -9.26 -5.01
C GLN A 5 8.71 -8.95 -4.43
N ALA A 6 8.11 -7.85 -4.89
CA ALA A 6 6.75 -7.46 -4.57
C ALA A 6 5.76 -8.41 -5.28
N GLU A 7 5.61 -9.63 -4.74
CA GLU A 7 4.68 -10.64 -5.26
C GLU A 7 3.32 -10.50 -4.58
N GLU A 8 2.47 -9.68 -5.20
CA GLU A 8 1.03 -9.88 -5.42
C GLU A 8 0.65 -8.91 -6.56
N GLY A 9 0.83 -9.35 -7.80
CA GLY A 9 0.56 -8.51 -8.98
C GLY A 9 1.35 -8.82 -10.24
N GLY A 10 2.26 -9.80 -10.23
CA GLY A 10 2.84 -10.43 -11.44
C GLY A 10 3.50 -9.50 -12.46
N GLY A 11 4.00 -8.33 -12.05
CA GLY A 11 4.70 -7.39 -12.92
C GLY A 11 5.81 -6.68 -12.18
N SER A 12 6.98 -6.58 -12.79
CA SER A 12 8.05 -5.71 -12.29
C SER A 12 7.56 -4.26 -12.33
N LEU A 13 7.37 -3.65 -11.16
CA LEU A 13 7.02 -2.23 -11.08
C LEU A 13 8.18 -1.40 -11.66
N PRO A 14 7.92 -0.31 -12.41
CA PRO A 14 8.96 0.54 -12.94
C PRO A 14 9.90 1.05 -11.85
N ALA A 15 11.21 1.07 -12.10
CA ALA A 15 12.19 1.55 -11.13
C ALA A 15 11.91 2.99 -10.68
N ALA A 16 11.40 3.85 -11.57
CA ALA A 16 10.98 5.21 -11.24
C ALA A 16 9.83 5.25 -10.22
N PHE A 17 8.91 4.28 -10.27
CA PHE A 17 7.83 4.15 -9.28
C PHE A 17 8.40 3.74 -7.92
N LEU A 18 9.26 2.71 -7.87
CA LEU A 18 9.90 2.26 -6.63
C LEU A 18 10.84 3.32 -6.03
N SER A 19 11.45 4.17 -6.85
CA SER A 19 12.24 5.31 -6.37
C SER A 19 11.37 6.35 -5.66
N ARG A 20 10.10 6.49 -6.03
CA ARG A 20 9.16 7.43 -5.40
C ARG A 20 8.42 6.80 -4.22
N PHE A 21 8.14 5.50 -4.29
CA PHE A 21 7.47 4.72 -3.26
C PHE A 21 8.29 3.46 -2.94
N PRO A 22 9.34 3.59 -2.13
CA PRO A 22 10.23 2.45 -1.82
C PRO A 22 9.60 1.41 -0.90
N ALA A 23 8.57 1.76 -0.13
CA ALA A 23 7.93 0.84 0.81
C ALA A 23 6.64 0.23 0.24
N LEU A 24 6.56 -1.10 0.15
CA LEU A 24 5.31 -1.82 -0.09
C LEU A 24 4.61 -2.12 1.23
N ILE A 25 3.33 -1.77 1.34
CA ILE A 25 2.50 -2.05 2.50
C ILE A 25 1.39 -3.05 2.11
N LYS A 26 1.36 -4.18 2.81
CA LYS A 26 0.28 -5.17 2.74
C LYS A 26 -0.35 -5.31 4.11
N VAL A 27 -1.61 -4.93 4.26
CA VAL A 27 -2.35 -5.06 5.51
C VAL A 27 -3.49 -6.05 5.31
N GLN A 28 -3.64 -6.96 6.25
CA GLN A 28 -4.76 -7.90 6.28
C GLN A 28 -5.43 -7.82 7.64
N VAL A 29 -6.72 -7.50 7.63
CA VAL A 29 -7.53 -7.40 8.84
C VAL A 29 -8.50 -8.57 8.87
N SER A 30 -8.46 -9.35 9.95
CA SER A 30 -9.42 -10.44 10.14
C SER A 30 -10.83 -9.87 10.31
N GLY A 31 -11.84 -10.55 9.74
CA GLY A 31 -13.24 -10.16 9.87
C GLY A 31 -13.78 -10.18 11.31
N LYS A 32 -13.01 -10.73 12.26
CA LYS A 32 -13.29 -10.67 13.70
C LYS A 32 -12.96 -9.32 14.34
N VAL A 33 -12.20 -8.44 13.66
CA VAL A 33 -11.88 -7.10 14.16
C VAL A 33 -13.01 -6.15 13.76
N THR A 34 -13.86 -5.80 14.72
CA THR A 34 -15.15 -5.12 14.49
C THR A 34 -15.05 -3.59 14.46
N GLY A 35 -14.01 -3.03 13.83
CA GLY A 35 -13.93 -1.58 13.67
C GLY A 35 -12.74 -1.10 12.84
N PRO A 36 -12.93 -0.10 11.96
CA PRO A 36 -11.86 0.45 11.14
C PRO A 36 -10.77 1.13 11.98
N CYS A 37 -11.08 1.56 13.21
CA CYS A 37 -10.16 2.27 14.10
C CYS A 37 -8.88 1.51 14.41
N VAL A 38 -8.93 0.18 14.59
CA VAL A 38 -7.72 -0.61 14.89
C VAL A 38 -6.78 -0.62 13.70
N ALA A 39 -7.32 -0.87 12.51
CA ALA A 39 -6.55 -0.83 11.27
C ALA A 39 -6.00 0.58 10.99
N LYS A 40 -6.76 1.63 11.35
CA LYS A 40 -6.32 3.03 11.33
C LYS A 40 -5.11 3.30 12.20
N SER A 41 -5.16 2.93 13.46
CA SER A 41 -4.04 3.11 14.37
C SER A 41 -2.81 2.31 13.94
N MET A 42 -2.99 1.04 13.54
CA MET A 42 -1.89 0.20 13.08
C MET A 42 -1.17 0.80 11.87
N MET A 43 -1.94 1.24 10.88
CA MET A 43 -1.36 1.86 9.70
C MET A 43 -0.69 3.20 10.03
N GLY A 44 -1.32 4.04 10.87
CA GLY A 44 -0.74 5.32 11.29
C GLY A 44 0.65 5.12 11.89
N CYS A 45 0.76 4.21 12.87
CA CYS A 45 2.04 3.87 13.48
C CYS A 45 3.06 3.29 12.48
N LEU A 46 2.61 2.47 11.52
CA LEU A 46 3.48 1.94 10.47
C LEU A 46 4.01 3.06 9.57
N LEU A 47 3.14 3.98 9.12
CA LEU A 47 3.52 5.10 8.25
C LEU A 47 4.47 6.05 8.97
N ASP A 48 4.22 6.32 10.26
CA ASP A 48 5.14 7.12 11.08
C ASP A 48 6.50 6.44 11.22
N SER A 49 6.53 5.12 11.43
CA SER A 49 7.78 4.35 11.49
C SER A 49 8.54 4.37 10.16
N LEU A 50 7.84 4.29 9.04
CA LEU A 50 8.44 4.40 7.71
C LEU A 50 9.01 5.81 7.47
N LYS A 51 8.30 6.84 7.91
CA LYS A 51 8.78 8.22 7.83
C LYS A 51 10.04 8.44 8.65
N THR A 52 10.08 7.98 9.89
CA THR A 52 11.24 8.18 10.78
C THR A 52 12.48 7.38 10.36
N THR A 53 12.28 6.30 9.60
CA THR A 53 13.36 5.49 9.00
C THR A 53 13.86 6.03 7.67
N GLY A 54 13.30 7.16 7.19
CA GLY A 54 13.77 7.84 5.98
C GLY A 54 13.10 7.35 4.68
N SER A 55 12.01 6.58 4.77
CA SER A 55 11.23 6.23 3.59
C SER A 55 10.57 7.48 2.98
N SER A 56 10.78 7.72 1.70
CA SER A 56 10.17 8.84 0.96
C SER A 56 8.69 8.61 0.65
N GLY A 57 8.23 7.36 0.69
CA GLY A 57 6.87 7.03 0.31
C GLY A 57 6.55 5.57 0.50
N ALA A 58 5.26 5.26 0.47
CA ALA A 58 4.74 3.92 0.53
C ALA A 58 3.65 3.71 -0.51
N PHE A 59 3.52 2.47 -0.97
CA PHE A 59 2.45 2.05 -1.86
C PHE A 59 1.81 0.74 -1.38
N CYS A 60 0.59 0.50 -1.83
CA CYS A 60 -0.12 -0.76 -1.62
C CYS A 60 -0.76 -1.22 -2.92
N VAL A 61 -0.95 -2.54 -3.04
CA VAL A 61 -1.63 -3.17 -4.16
C VAL A 61 -2.84 -3.89 -3.59
N VAL A 62 -4.03 -3.58 -4.12
CA VAL A 62 -5.28 -4.15 -3.65
C VAL A 62 -6.16 -4.55 -4.82
N ARG A 63 -6.82 -5.70 -4.71
CA ARG A 63 -7.80 -6.12 -5.71
C ARG A 63 -8.97 -5.13 -5.73
N GLN A 64 -9.40 -4.73 -6.92
CA GLN A 64 -10.54 -3.82 -7.08
C GLN A 64 -11.84 -4.38 -6.51
N SER A 65 -11.96 -5.70 -6.43
CA SER A 65 -13.09 -6.39 -5.79
C SER A 65 -13.14 -6.23 -4.26
N ASN A 66 -12.03 -5.85 -3.62
CA ASN A 66 -11.95 -5.71 -2.17
C ASN A 66 -12.24 -4.26 -1.73
N VAL A 67 -13.51 -3.86 -1.89
CA VAL A 67 -14.01 -2.50 -1.58
C VAL A 67 -13.68 -2.08 -0.14
N ARG A 68 -13.76 -3.00 0.82
CA ARG A 68 -13.46 -2.70 2.23
C ARG A 68 -12.01 -2.28 2.44
N MET A 69 -11.06 -2.95 1.77
CA MET A 69 -9.65 -2.57 1.85
C MET A 69 -9.38 -1.26 1.09
N LEU A 70 -10.07 -1.03 -0.04
CA LEU A 70 -9.99 0.24 -0.78
C LEU A 70 -10.43 1.43 0.07
N ASP A 71 -11.60 1.33 0.69
CA ASP A 71 -12.15 2.38 1.56
C ASP A 71 -11.24 2.62 2.76
N LEU A 72 -10.74 1.54 3.35
CA LEU A 72 -9.74 1.62 4.42
C LEU A 72 -8.52 2.42 3.93
N TYR A 73 -7.82 2.03 2.86
CA TYR A 73 -6.65 2.78 2.37
C TYR A 73 -6.94 4.25 2.03
N ARG A 74 -8.12 4.56 1.47
CA ARG A 74 -8.56 5.94 1.21
C ARG A 74 -8.70 6.75 2.51
N GLU A 75 -9.35 6.17 3.51
CA GLU A 75 -9.53 6.80 4.83
C GLU A 75 -8.23 6.91 5.64
N LEU A 76 -7.26 6.02 5.39
CA LEU A 76 -6.06 5.85 6.21
C LEU A 76 -4.96 6.90 6.02
N GLY A 77 -5.06 7.78 5.02
CA GLY A 77 -4.02 8.79 4.83
C GLY A 77 -3.91 9.43 3.47
N ARG A 78 -5.02 9.51 2.70
CA ARG A 78 -5.00 10.02 1.32
C ARG A 78 -4.07 9.22 0.41
N PHE A 79 -4.13 7.89 0.51
CA PHE A 79 -3.55 7.07 -0.55
C PHE A 79 -4.28 7.40 -1.85
N GLU A 80 -3.51 7.78 -2.86
CA GLU A 80 -4.03 8.16 -4.18
C GLU A 80 -3.80 7.01 -5.16
N GLU A 81 -4.71 6.86 -6.11
CA GLU A 81 -4.57 5.86 -7.18
C GLU A 81 -3.39 6.23 -8.08
N VAL A 82 -2.42 5.32 -8.17
CA VAL A 82 -1.26 5.49 -9.05
C VAL A 82 -1.39 4.53 -10.21
N LYS A 83 -1.47 5.07 -11.42
CA LYS A 83 -1.44 4.25 -12.64
C LYS A 83 -0.01 3.77 -12.85
N VAL A 84 0.18 2.46 -12.71
CA VAL A 84 1.48 1.83 -12.92
C VAL A 84 1.36 0.81 -14.05
N GLU A 85 2.29 0.86 -14.99
CA GLU A 85 2.41 -0.13 -16.06
C GLU A 85 2.85 -1.47 -15.48
N GLY A 86 2.32 -2.58 -16.02
CA GLY A 86 2.65 -3.93 -15.57
C GLY A 86 1.73 -4.50 -14.48
N VAL A 87 0.76 -3.74 -13.98
CA VAL A 87 -0.23 -4.22 -13.01
C VAL A 87 -1.44 -4.80 -13.75
N GLN A 88 -1.86 -6.01 -13.38
CA GLN A 88 -3.05 -6.61 -13.98
C GLN A 88 -4.30 -5.78 -13.67
N LYS A 89 -5.26 -5.75 -14.60
CA LYS A 89 -6.49 -4.94 -14.50
C LYS A 89 -7.34 -5.22 -13.26
N GLU A 90 -7.17 -6.35 -12.60
CA GLU A 90 -7.90 -6.70 -11.38
C GLU A 90 -7.35 -6.02 -10.11
N PHE A 91 -6.12 -5.47 -10.17
CA PHE A 91 -5.47 -4.79 -9.06
C PHE A 91 -5.46 -3.28 -9.28
N LEU A 92 -5.45 -2.56 -8.16
CA LEU A 92 -5.26 -1.12 -8.08
C LEU A 92 -4.04 -0.86 -7.21
N VAL A 93 -3.13 -0.03 -7.72
CA VAL A 93 -2.01 0.47 -6.94
C VAL A 93 -2.40 1.81 -6.35
N MET A 94 -2.18 1.98 -5.05
CA MET A 94 -2.32 3.27 -4.40
C MET A 94 -1.01 3.65 -3.71
N GLY A 95 -0.68 4.94 -3.76
CA GLY A 95 0.59 5.48 -3.24
C GLY A 95 0.37 6.68 -2.34
N ARG A 96 1.31 6.88 -1.41
CA ARG A 96 1.36 8.03 -0.50
C ARG A 96 2.82 8.42 -0.24
N THR A 97 3.12 9.72 -0.32
CA THR A 97 4.39 10.30 0.15
C THR A 97 4.34 10.49 1.66
N LEU A 98 5.45 10.23 2.37
CA LEU A 98 5.52 10.26 3.84
C LEU A 98 6.20 11.53 4.38
#